data_AF-A0A971PXV4-F1
#
_entry.id   AF-A0A971PXV4-F1
#
_cell.length_a   1.000
_cell.length_b   1.000
_cell.length_c   1.000
_cell.angle_alpha   90.00
_cell.angle_beta   90.00
_cell.angle_gamma   90.00
#
_symmetry.space_group_name_H-M   'P 1'
#
loop_
_entity.id
_entity.type
_entity.pdbx_description
1 polymer ?
#
loop_
_entity_poly.entity_id
_entity_poly.type
_entity_poly.pdbx_seq_one_letter_code
_entity_poly.pdbx_strand_id
1 'polypeptide(L)'
;MELIGVYFGLYVLFTIGLYHILVVKLEAWFGVWPWIAFLLLGIACLYFSIAAKTATWSMWWGYNAFLNLWSVKEMFDQRKRARQA
;
A
#
# COMPACT_ATOMS: atom_id res chain seq x y z
N MET A 1 16.29 -24.08 2.94
CA MET A 1 15.20 -23.41 3.67
C MET A 1 15.23 -21.96 3.25
N GLU A 2 14.31 -21.56 2.37
CA GLU A 2 14.30 -20.21 1.82
C GLU A 2 13.84 -19.24 2.91
N LEU A 3 14.78 -18.53 3.55
CA LEU A 3 14.53 -17.45 4.50
C LEU A 3 13.70 -16.29 3.91
N ILE A 4 13.38 -16.37 2.61
CA ILE A 4 12.58 -15.41 1.86
C ILE A 4 11.23 -15.11 2.53
N GLY A 5 10.59 -16.09 3.17
CA GLY A 5 9.33 -15.88 3.89
C GLY A 5 9.50 -14.99 5.13
N VAL A 6 10.62 -15.14 5.85
CA VAL A 6 10.94 -14.32 7.03
C VAL A 6 11.27 -12.90 6.60
N TYR A 7 12.11 -12.73 5.59
CA TYR A 7 12.45 -11.42 5.05
C TYR A 7 11.22 -10.70 4.47
N PHE A 8 10.37 -11.42 3.75
CA PHE A 8 9.14 -10.87 3.21
C PHE A 8 8.15 -10.48 4.32
N GLY A 9 8.00 -11.31 5.36
CA GLY A 9 7.16 -10.96 6.52
C GLY A 9 7.63 -9.69 7.24
N LEU A 10 8.95 -9.54 7.43
CA LEU A 10 9.52 -8.32 8.00
C LEU A 10 9.28 -7.10 7.11
N TYR A 11 9.44 -7.26 5.79
CA TYR A 11 9.15 -6.22 4.81
C TYR A 11 7.68 -5.79 4.86
N VAL A 12 6.74 -6.75 4.94
CA VAL A 12 5.29 -6.48 5.04
C VAL A 12 4.97 -5.69 6.30
N LEU A 13 5.49 -6.11 7.46
CA LEU A 13 5.24 -5.43 8.73
C LEU A 13 5.75 -3.98 8.69
N PHE A 14 6.96 -3.79 8.17
CA PHE A 14 7.59 -2.48 8.05
C PHE A 14 6.82 -1.56 7.11
N THR A 15 6.42 -2.06 5.94
CA THR A 15 5.73 -1.26 4.93
C THR A 15 4.31 -0.90 5.33
N ILE A 16 3.55 -1.77 6.02
CA ILE A 16 2.25 -1.42 6.59
C ILE A 16 2.38 -0.25 7.57
N GLY A 17 3.33 -0.33 8.51
CA GLY A 17 3.57 0.75 9.49
C GLY A 17 3.96 2.07 8.82
N LEU A 18 4.84 2.01 7.80
CA LEU A 18 5.26 3.17 7.04
C LEU A 18 4.09 3.82 6.29
N TYR A 19 3.27 3.03 5.59
CA TYR A 19 2.14 3.54 4.82
C TYR A 19 1.07 4.15 5.73
N HIS A 20 0.84 3.62 6.94
CA HIS A 20 -0.06 4.24 7.90
C HIS A 20 0.38 5.66 8.28
N ILE A 21 1.65 5.85 8.65
CA ILE A 21 2.20 7.17 8.99
C ILE A 21 2.15 8.11 7.77
N LEU A 22 2.48 7.57 6.59
CA LEU A 22 2.51 8.30 5.34
C LEU A 22 1.11 8.80 4.94
N VAL A 23 0.08 7.96 5.05
CA VAL A 23 -1.32 8.33 4.76
C VAL A 23 -1.79 9.45 5.69
N VAL A 24 -1.53 9.35 7.00
CA VAL A 24 -1.92 10.38 7.97
C VAL A 24 -1.23 11.72 7.67
N LYS A 25 0.07 11.70 7.36
CA LYS A 25 0.81 12.93 7.01
C LYS A 25 0.34 13.54 5.70
N LEU A 26 0.13 12.72 4.67
CA LEU A 26 -0.37 13.19 3.38
C LEU A 26 -1.76 13.78 3.52
N GLU A 27 -2.63 13.17 4.32
CA GLU A 27 -3.94 13.71 4.58
C GLU A 27 -3.88 15.06 5.32
N ALA A 28 -3.01 15.18 6.33
CA ALA A 28 -2.83 16.42 7.07
C ALA A 28 -2.31 17.58 6.19
N TRP A 29 -1.49 17.28 5.17
CA TRP A 29 -0.88 18.29 4.31
C TRP A 29 -1.71 18.61 3.05
N PHE A 30 -2.25 17.58 2.39
CA PHE A 30 -2.91 17.68 1.08
C PHE A 30 -4.39 17.28 1.10
N GLY A 31 -4.93 16.88 2.26
CA GLY A 31 -6.26 16.30 2.38
C GLY A 31 -6.35 14.94 1.68
N VAL A 32 -7.53 14.60 1.17
CA VAL A 32 -7.74 13.32 0.45
C VAL A 32 -7.18 13.31 -0.98
N TRP A 33 -6.68 14.43 -1.52
CA TRP A 33 -6.28 14.52 -2.94
C TRP A 33 -5.27 13.47 -3.43
N PRO A 34 -4.27 13.01 -2.63
CA PRO A 34 -3.29 12.00 -3.06
C PRO A 34 -3.87 10.60 -3.38
N TRP A 35 -5.17 10.39 -3.19
CA TRP A 35 -5.83 9.09 -3.34
C TRP A 35 -5.66 8.52 -4.76
N ILE A 36 -5.65 9.39 -5.77
CA ILE A 36 -5.49 9.01 -7.17
C ILE A 36 -4.10 8.41 -7.39
N ALA A 37 -3.06 8.96 -6.75
CA ALA A 37 -1.70 8.46 -6.89
C ALA A 37 -1.57 7.02 -6.37
N PHE A 38 -2.13 6.74 -5.19
CA PHE A 38 -2.17 5.38 -4.63
C PHE A 38 -3.02 4.43 -5.48
N LEU A 39 -4.13 4.90 -6.04
CA LEU A 39 -4.96 4.08 -6.92
C LEU A 39 -4.21 3.70 -8.20
N LEU A 40 -3.59 4.68 -8.87
CA LEU A 40 -2.82 4.46 -10.09
C LEU A 40 -1.61 3.55 -9.83
N LEU A 41 -0.87 3.77 -8.74
CA LEU A 41 0.22 2.89 -8.33
C LEU A 41 -0.26 1.47 -8.04
N GLY A 42 -1.40 1.32 -7.36
CA GLY A 42 -2.01 0.03 -7.08
C GLY A 42 -2.36 -0.74 -8.34
N ILE A 43 -3.01 -0.08 -9.31
CA ILE A 43 -3.38 -0.69 -10.60
C ILE A 43 -2.12 -1.04 -11.42
N ALA A 44 -1.11 -0.17 -11.45
CA ALA A 44 0.15 -0.46 -12.12
C ALA A 44 0.84 -1.69 -11.51
N CYS A 45 0.94 -1.76 -10.18
CA CYS A 45 1.48 -2.92 -9.48
C CYS A 45 0.67 -4.19 -9.75
N LEU A 46 -0.66 -4.09 -9.85
CA LEU A 46 -1.52 -5.23 -10.17
C LEU A 46 -1.23 -5.75 -11.58
N TYR A 47 -1.08 -4.86 -12.55
CA TYR A 47 -0.68 -5.23 -13.91
C TYR A 47 0.69 -5.94 -13.92
N PHE A 48 1.68 -5.40 -13.20
CA PHE A 48 3.00 -6.04 -13.07
C PHE A 48 2.94 -7.39 -12.35
N SER A 49 2.03 -7.56 -11.38
CA SER A 49 1.83 -8.84 -10.68
C SER A 49 1.34 -9.94 -11.63
N ILE A 50 0.41 -9.60 -12.54
CA ILE A 50 -0.11 -10.53 -13.54
C ILE A 50 0.92 -10.80 -14.64
N ALA A 51 1.68 -9.79 -15.05
CA ALA A 51 2.72 -9.90 -16.08
C ALA A 51 4.03 -10.54 -15.57
N ALA A 52 4.14 -10.84 -14.27
CA ALA A 52 5.36 -11.36 -13.67
C ALA A 52 5.66 -12.80 -14.13
N LYS A 53 6.92 -13.06 -14.50
CA LYS A 53 7.38 -14.37 -15.00
C LYS A 53 7.62 -15.42 -13.91
N THR A 54 7.63 -15.02 -12.64
CA THR A 54 7.93 -15.91 -11.50
C THR A 54 6.98 -15.63 -10.34
N ALA A 55 6.65 -16.67 -9.57
CA ALA A 55 5.76 -16.55 -8.40
C ALA A 55 6.26 -15.53 -7.37
N THR A 56 7.57 -15.45 -7.11
CA THR A 56 8.15 -14.50 -6.14
C THR A 56 7.90 -13.04 -6.54
N TRP A 57 8.17 -12.70 -7.80
CA TRP A 57 7.90 -11.35 -8.32
C TRP A 57 6.40 -11.05 -8.37
N SER A 58 5.58 -12.02 -8.78
CA SER A 58 4.12 -11.87 -8.79
C SER A 58 3.58 -11.57 -7.39
N MET A 59 4.05 -12.30 -6.37
CA MET A 59 3.70 -12.09 -4.96
C MET A 59 4.15 -10.72 -4.45
N TRP A 60 5.37 -10.30 -4.77
CA TRP A 60 5.91 -9.02 -4.34
C TRP A 60 5.12 -7.83 -4.94
N TRP A 61 4.82 -7.89 -6.24
CA TRP A 61 3.98 -6.88 -6.91
C TRP A 61 2.54 -6.91 -6.44
N GLY A 62 1.97 -8.11 -6.21
CA GLY A 62 0.61 -8.28 -5.71
C GLY A 62 0.45 -7.67 -4.32
N TYR A 63 1.40 -7.93 -3.42
CA TYR A 63 1.42 -7.30 -2.09
C TYR A 63 1.46 -5.77 -2.18
N ASN A 64 2.37 -5.22 -2.98
CA ASN A 64 2.47 -3.77 -3.15
C ASN A 64 1.21 -3.16 -3.79
N ALA A 65 0.55 -3.87 -4.71
CA ALA A 65 -0.71 -3.45 -5.30
C ALA A 65 -1.79 -3.28 -4.22
N PHE A 66 -2.01 -4.32 -3.40
CA PHE A 66 -3.03 -4.27 -2.35
C PHE A 66 -2.68 -3.33 -1.20
N LEU A 67 -1.39 -3.14 -0.87
CA LEU A 67 -0.95 -2.14 0.10
C LEU A 67 -1.32 -0.71 -0.34
N ASN A 68 -1.10 -0.38 -1.62
CA ASN A 68 -1.46 0.91 -2.19
C ASN A 68 -2.99 1.09 -2.28
N LEU A 69 -3.72 0.08 -2.75
CA LEU A 69 -5.19 0.11 -2.81
C LEU A 69 -5.81 0.23 -1.41
N TRP A 70 -5.26 -0.44 -0.41
CA TRP A 70 -5.69 -0.30 0.98
C TRP A 70 -5.45 1.12 1.50
N SER A 71 -4.32 1.73 1.14
CA SER A 71 -3.97 3.09 1.57
C SER A 71 -4.93 4.16 1.03
N VAL A 72 -5.53 3.94 -0.15
CA VAL A 72 -6.66 4.75 -0.64
C VAL A 72 -7.82 4.71 0.34
N LYS A 73 -8.28 3.51 0.72
CA LYS A 73 -9.37 3.32 1.67
C LYS A 73 -9.04 3.95 3.02
N GLU A 74 -7.83 3.69 3.54
CA GLU A 74 -7.38 4.21 4.83
C GLU A 74 -7.43 5.74 4.85
N MET A 75 -7.02 6.40 3.77
CA MET A 75 -7.05 7.87 3.70
C MET A 75 -8.47 8.44 3.78
N PHE A 76 -9.45 7.79 3.15
CA PHE A 76 -10.86 8.22 3.26
C PHE A 76 -11.43 7.97 4.66
N ASP A 77 -11.04 6.87 5.32
CA ASP A 77 -11.48 6.55 6.68
C ASP A 77 -10.81 7.47 7.71
N GLN A 78 -9.54 7.82 7.56
CA GLN A 78 -8.85 8.81 8.39
C GLN A 78 -9.52 10.18 8.31
N ARG A 79 -9.91 10.62 7.10
CA ARG A 79 -10.68 11.87 6.93
C ARG A 79 -12.05 11.88 7.60
N LYS A 80 -12.68 10.73 7.78
CA LYS A 80 -13.92 10.62 8.55
C LYS A 80 -13.63 10.74 10.05
N ARG A 81 -12.60 10.04 10.55
CA ARG A 81 -12.18 10.11 11.95
C ARG A 81 -11.77 11.53 12.36
N ALA A 82 -10.99 12.21 11.52
CA ALA A 82 -10.55 13.59 11.75
C ALA A 82 -11.72 14.60 11.77
N ARG A 83 -12.82 14.31 11.07
CA ARG A 83 -14.04 15.13 11.09
C ARG A 83 -14.99 14.81 12.24
N GLN A 84 -14.77 13.70 12.95
CA GLN A 84 -15.56 13.28 14.10
C GLN A 84 -14.92 13.68 15.44
N ALA A 85 -13.66 14.13 15.43
CA ALA A 85 -12.94 14.71 16.56
C ALA A 85 -13.11 16.23 16.59
#